data_AF-A0A7K1DRX2-F1
#
_entry.id   AF-A0A7K1DRX2-F1
#
_cell.length_a   1.000
_cell.length_b   1.000
_cell.length_c   1.000
_cell.angle_alpha   90.00
_cell.angle_beta   90.00
_cell.angle_gamma   90.00
#
_symmetry.space_group_name_H-M   'P 1'
#
loop_
_entity.id
_entity.type
_entity.pdbx_description
1 polymer ?
#
loop_
_entity_poly.entity_id
_entity_poly.type
_entity_poly.pdbx_seq_one_letter_code
_entity_poly.pdbx_strand_id
1 'polypeptide(L)'
;MSEGQNNRETPKAPLPEGTIPVGIGLLISGLAAYIFFKVGQLALGKEGFKPIVALWFTSFALIPGFFMPVEQELGRALAHRRALHQGGRPVVRRMLMLTCGIAALLTAVALGASQWLTNDMFEGYGIVTVALILGFCAYAPMHVARGIASGSGRFTAYGIIMGVDGLMRTGTCI
;
A
#
# COMPACT_ATOMS: atom_id res chain seq x y z
N MET A 1 48.61 -23.93 -24.48
CA MET A 1 47.50 -24.74 -23.98
C MET A 1 46.71 -23.84 -23.04
N SER A 2 45.66 -23.19 -23.55
CA SER A 2 44.85 -22.21 -22.80
C SER A 2 43.49 -22.84 -22.53
N GLU A 3 43.25 -23.26 -21.29
CA GLU A 3 41.93 -23.73 -20.87
C GLU A 3 40.94 -22.57 -20.93
N GLY A 4 39.92 -22.72 -21.77
CA GLY A 4 38.80 -21.80 -21.84
C GLY A 4 38.00 -21.86 -20.55
N GLN A 5 37.95 -20.73 -19.84
CA GLN A 5 37.04 -20.56 -18.72
C GLN A 5 35.60 -20.69 -19.23
N ASN A 6 34.98 -21.82 -18.89
CA ASN A 6 33.59 -22.12 -19.18
C ASN A 6 32.71 -21.18 -18.34
N ASN A 7 32.37 -20.02 -18.89
CA ASN A 7 31.46 -19.06 -18.30
C ASN A 7 30.05 -19.68 -18.34
N ARG A 8 29.70 -20.49 -17.33
CA ARG A 8 28.34 -21.00 -17.17
C ARG A 8 27.44 -19.81 -16.87
N GLU A 9 26.82 -19.25 -17.90
CA GLU A 9 25.72 -18.32 -17.73
C GLU A 9 24.63 -19.04 -16.94
N THR A 10 24.42 -18.61 -15.69
CA THR A 10 23.25 -19.01 -14.91
C THR A 10 22.02 -18.66 -15.73
N PRO A 11 21.07 -19.60 -15.95
CA PRO A 11 19.86 -19.31 -16.70
C PRO A 11 19.18 -18.09 -16.07
N LYS A 12 19.09 -16.99 -16.81
CA LYS A 12 18.32 -15.83 -16.36
C LYS A 12 16.89 -16.34 -16.16
N ALA A 13 16.40 -16.27 -14.93
CA ALA A 13 15.00 -16.57 -14.66
C ALA A 13 14.14 -15.75 -15.64
N PRO A 14 13.10 -16.33 -16.25
CA PRO A 14 12.33 -15.69 -17.31
C PRO A 14 11.50 -14.48 -16.82
N LEU A 15 11.59 -14.12 -15.54
CA LEU A 15 10.80 -13.09 -14.90
C LEU A 15 11.66 -11.90 -14.49
N PRO A 16 11.12 -10.67 -14.58
CA PRO A 16 11.77 -9.49 -14.03
C PRO A 16 12.17 -9.66 -12.56
N GLU A 17 13.26 -9.02 -12.17
CA GLU A 17 13.73 -9.02 -10.78
C GLU A 17 12.62 -8.52 -9.85
N GLY A 18 12.41 -9.23 -8.74
CA GLY A 18 11.36 -8.89 -7.77
C GLY A 18 9.98 -9.47 -8.04
N THR A 19 9.74 -10.11 -9.20
CA THR A 19 8.42 -10.70 -9.53
C THR A 19 7.95 -11.70 -8.47
N ILE A 20 8.84 -12.61 -8.04
CA ILE A 20 8.48 -13.64 -7.05
C ILE A 20 8.16 -13.02 -5.68
N PRO A 21 9.02 -12.19 -5.05
CA PRO A 21 8.69 -11.56 -3.78
C PRO A 21 7.42 -10.70 -3.80
N VAL A 22 7.22 -9.93 -4.88
CA VAL A 22 6.02 -9.09 -5.05
C VAL A 22 4.79 -9.98 -5.23
N GLY A 23 4.88 -11.04 -6.04
CA GLY A 23 3.80 -12.00 -6.24
C GLY A 23 3.38 -12.72 -4.96
N ILE A 24 4.33 -13.13 -4.12
CA ILE A 24 4.05 -13.73 -2.80
C ILE A 24 3.35 -12.72 -1.89
N GLY A 25 3.86 -11.48 -1.80
CA GLY A 25 3.23 -10.43 -1.00
C GLY A 25 1.81 -10.12 -1.44
N LEU A 26 1.57 -10.07 -2.76
CA LEU A 26 0.24 -9.88 -3.34
C LEU A 26 -0.70 -11.06 -3.04
N LEU A 27 -0.22 -12.29 -3.16
CA LEU A 27 -1.00 -13.49 -2.83
C LEU A 27 -1.41 -13.49 -1.35
N ILE A 28 -0.48 -13.21 -0.44
CA ILE A 28 -0.76 -13.09 1.00
C ILE A 28 -1.80 -12.00 1.24
N SER A 29 -1.64 -10.83 0.62
CA SER A 29 -2.59 -9.71 0.75
C SER A 29 -4.00 -10.10 0.29
N GLY A 30 -4.12 -10.79 -0.85
CA GLY A 30 -5.41 -11.28 -1.37
C GLY A 30 -6.07 -12.33 -0.47
N LEU A 31 -5.29 -13.30 0.04
CA LEU A 31 -5.79 -14.30 0.98
C LEU A 31 -6.24 -13.67 2.31
N ALA A 32 -5.46 -12.73 2.83
CA ALA A 32 -5.81 -12.00 4.05
C ALA A 32 -7.10 -11.19 3.88
N ALA A 33 -7.28 -10.52 2.74
CA ALA A 33 -8.54 -9.85 2.42
C ALA A 33 -9.73 -10.82 2.41
N TYR A 34 -9.60 -11.98 1.76
CA TYR A 34 -10.66 -13.00 1.77
C TYR A 34 -11.01 -13.46 3.19
N ILE A 35 -10.00 -13.74 4.02
CA ILE A 35 -10.20 -14.16 5.41
C ILE A 35 -10.86 -13.04 6.21
N PHE A 36 -10.43 -11.78 6.05
CA PHE A 36 -11.02 -10.63 6.73
C PHE A 36 -12.53 -10.50 6.45
N PHE A 37 -12.94 -10.59 5.19
CA PHE A 37 -14.36 -10.55 4.83
C PHE A 37 -15.13 -11.75 5.40
N LYS A 38 -14.56 -12.95 5.33
CA LYS A 38 -15.19 -14.16 5.86
C LYS A 38 -15.37 -14.09 7.38
N VAL A 39 -14.31 -13.76 8.11
CA VAL A 39 -14.33 -13.64 9.59
C VAL A 39 -15.25 -12.51 10.01
N GLY A 40 -15.18 -11.35 9.34
CA GLY A 40 -16.04 -10.21 9.64
C GLY A 40 -17.53 -10.52 9.49
N GLN A 41 -17.93 -11.19 8.40
CA GLN A 41 -19.33 -11.62 8.22
C GLN A 41 -19.77 -12.67 9.25
N LEU A 42 -18.89 -13.60 9.62
CA LEU A 42 -19.19 -14.61 10.64
C LEU A 42 -19.34 -13.99 12.04
N ALA A 43 -18.51 -13.01 12.38
CA ALA A 43 -18.48 -12.39 13.70
C ALA A 43 -19.59 -11.34 13.91
N LEU A 44 -19.86 -10.52 12.89
CA LEU A 44 -20.75 -9.36 13.01
C LEU A 44 -22.10 -9.53 12.30
N GLY A 45 -22.28 -10.60 11.52
CA GLY A 45 -23.42 -10.77 10.64
C GLY A 45 -23.41 -9.78 9.47
N LYS A 46 -24.44 -9.84 8.62
CA LYS A 46 -24.52 -9.00 7.41
C LYS A 46 -24.67 -7.51 7.73
N GLU A 47 -25.60 -7.18 8.63
CA GLU A 47 -25.89 -5.78 8.97
C GLU A 47 -24.72 -5.14 9.74
N GLY A 48 -24.19 -5.81 10.77
CA GLY A 48 -23.09 -5.27 11.56
C GLY A 48 -21.78 -5.09 10.79
N PHE A 49 -21.55 -5.88 9.74
CA PHE A 49 -20.34 -5.78 8.91
C PHE A 49 -20.45 -4.73 7.79
N LYS A 50 -21.66 -4.28 7.45
CA LYS A 50 -21.92 -3.39 6.31
C LYS A 50 -21.13 -2.07 6.35
N PRO A 51 -21.03 -1.34 7.49
CA PRO A 51 -20.21 -0.12 7.58
C PRO A 51 -18.72 -0.39 7.32
N ILE A 52 -18.22 -1.55 7.75
CA ILE A 52 -16.82 -1.95 7.55
C ILE A 52 -16.55 -2.27 6.07
N VAL A 53 -17.51 -2.90 5.39
CA VAL A 53 -17.44 -3.12 3.93
C VAL A 53 -17.43 -1.79 3.18
N ALA A 54 -18.29 -0.83 3.59
CA ALA A 54 -18.28 0.51 3.01
C ALA A 54 -16.93 1.21 3.21
N LEU A 55 -16.35 1.12 4.41
CA LEU A 55 -14.99 1.62 4.69
C LEU A 55 -13.94 0.98 3.78
N TRP A 56 -14.03 -0.33 3.56
CA TRP A 56 -13.09 -1.07 2.71
C TRP A 56 -13.09 -0.53 1.29
N PHE A 57 -14.26 -0.42 0.65
CA PHE A 57 -14.37 0.08 -0.72
C PHE A 57 -14.00 1.56 -0.83
N THR A 58 -14.41 2.38 0.15
CA THR A 58 -14.04 3.78 0.22
C THR A 58 -12.52 3.94 0.29
N SER A 59 -11.88 3.18 1.17
CA SER A 59 -10.41 3.19 1.32
C SER A 59 -9.72 2.68 0.06
N PHE A 60 -10.23 1.60 -0.55
CA PHE A 60 -9.67 1.03 -1.79
C PHE A 60 -9.78 1.99 -2.98
N ALA A 61 -10.78 2.87 -3.02
CA ALA A 61 -10.88 3.92 -4.03
C ALA A 61 -9.95 5.09 -3.71
N LEU A 62 -10.04 5.65 -2.50
CA LEU A 62 -9.36 6.90 -2.15
C LEU A 62 -7.85 6.69 -1.96
N ILE A 63 -7.44 5.69 -1.20
CA ILE A 63 -6.04 5.54 -0.81
C ILE A 63 -5.15 5.26 -2.03
N PRO A 64 -5.40 4.20 -2.84
CA PRO A 64 -4.71 4.03 -4.11
C PRO A 64 -4.91 5.21 -5.07
N GLY A 65 -6.11 5.78 -5.14
CA GLY A 65 -6.41 6.91 -6.03
C GLY A 65 -5.49 8.12 -5.83
N PHE A 66 -5.15 8.43 -4.57
CA PHE A 66 -4.30 9.57 -4.24
C PHE A 66 -2.83 9.22 -4.03
N PHE A 67 -2.51 8.07 -3.44
CA PHE A 67 -1.15 7.74 -3.04
C PHE A 67 -0.40 6.82 -4.02
N MET A 68 -1.10 6.08 -4.90
CA MET A 68 -0.43 5.28 -5.94
C MET A 68 0.33 6.14 -6.95
N PRO A 69 -0.19 7.30 -7.44
CA PRO A 69 0.59 8.17 -8.32
C PRO A 69 1.88 8.68 -7.68
N VAL A 70 1.84 9.01 -6.38
CA VAL A 70 3.01 9.42 -5.60
C VAL A 70 4.04 8.29 -5.53
N GLU A 71 3.57 7.08 -5.22
CA GLU A 71 4.41 5.88 -5.19
C GLU A 71 5.09 5.59 -6.53
N GLN A 72 4.32 5.64 -7.63
CA GLN A 72 4.82 5.41 -8.98
C GLN A 72 5.85 6.46 -9.40
N GLU A 73 5.57 7.74 -9.13
CA GLU A 73 6.48 8.84 -9.47
C GLU A 73 7.75 8.81 -8.63
N LEU A 74 7.63 8.53 -7.32
CA LEU A 74 8.79 8.37 -6.45
C LEU A 74 9.65 7.18 -6.88
N GLY A 75 9.02 6.06 -7.23
CA GLY A 75 9.69 4.88 -7.77
C GLY A 75 10.45 5.19 -9.06
N ARG A 76 9.80 5.83 -10.02
CA ARG A 76 10.39 6.25 -11.30
C ARG A 76 11.56 7.20 -11.11
N ALA A 77 11.38 8.25 -10.31
CA ALA A 77 12.39 9.28 -10.09
C ALA A 77 13.62 8.74 -9.36
N LEU A 78 13.44 7.88 -8.36
CA LEU A 78 14.55 7.22 -7.65
C LEU A 78 15.28 6.23 -8.54
N ALA A 79 14.56 5.44 -9.34
CA ALA A 79 15.18 4.51 -10.29
C ALA A 79 16.04 5.26 -11.32
N HIS A 80 15.54 6.39 -11.84
CA HIS A 80 16.30 7.25 -12.75
C HIS A 80 17.58 7.80 -12.11
N ARG A 81 17.50 8.32 -10.88
CA ARG A 81 18.69 8.82 -10.15
C ARG A 81 19.68 7.71 -9.82
N ARG A 82 19.20 6.52 -9.47
CA ARG A 82 20.03 5.33 -9.24
C ARG A 82 20.84 4.96 -10.47
N ALA A 83 20.22 4.99 -11.66
CA ALA A 83 20.91 4.73 -12.92
C ALA A 83 22.00 5.76 -13.25
N LEU A 84 21.90 6.98 -12.70
CA LEU A 84 22.91 8.04 -12.81
C LEU A 84 23.87 8.09 -11.62
N HIS A 85 23.84 7.09 -10.72
CA HIS A 85 24.62 7.07 -9.47
C HIS A 85 24.41 8.30 -8.56
N GLN A 86 23.21 8.90 -8.62
CA GLN A 86 22.84 10.05 -7.81
C GLN A 86 22.03 9.64 -6.57
N GLY A 87 22.25 10.33 -5.46
CA GLY A 87 21.44 10.17 -4.26
C GLY A 87 19.96 10.56 -4.46
N GLY A 88 19.06 9.89 -3.73
CA GLY A 88 17.61 10.09 -3.81
C GLY A 88 17.01 11.11 -2.84
N ARG A 89 17.79 11.60 -1.86
CA ARG A 89 17.29 12.43 -0.74
C ARG A 89 16.46 13.64 -1.16
N PRO A 90 16.84 14.44 -2.19
CA PRO A 90 16.03 15.59 -2.61
C PRO A 90 14.64 15.20 -3.14
N VAL A 91 14.55 14.08 -3.87
CA VAL A 91 13.28 13.55 -4.40
C VAL A 91 12.40 13.07 -3.25
N VAL A 92 12.96 12.28 -2.34
CA VAL A 92 12.22 11.77 -1.17
C VAL A 92 11.66 12.91 -0.33
N ARG A 93 12.46 13.96 -0.05
CA ARG A 93 11.99 15.12 0.71
C ARG A 93 10.80 15.81 0.03
N ARG A 94 10.86 16.00 -1.30
CA ARG A 94 9.78 16.64 -2.05
C ARG A 94 8.52 15.78 -2.07
N MET A 95 8.66 14.48 -2.29
CA MET A 95 7.53 13.55 -2.30
C MET A 95 6.90 13.38 -0.92
N LEU A 96 7.70 13.42 0.17
CA LEU A 96 7.16 13.44 1.53
C LEU A 96 6.28 14.67 1.78
N MET A 97 6.73 15.86 1.39
CA MET A 97 5.91 17.08 1.54
C MET A 97 4.60 16.99 0.74
N LEU A 98 4.65 16.50 -0.49
CA LEU A 98 3.46 16.27 -1.31
C LEU A 98 2.51 15.26 -0.65
N THR A 99 3.05 14.14 -0.17
CA THR A 99 2.28 13.09 0.50
C THR A 99 1.59 13.62 1.75
N CYS A 100 2.31 14.38 2.59
CA CYS A 100 1.74 15.00 3.77
C CYS A 100 0.66 16.03 3.41
N GLY A 101 0.85 16.81 2.34
CA GLY A 101 -0.17 17.74 1.85
C GLY A 101 -1.44 17.04 1.38
N ILE A 102 -1.29 15.94 0.62
CA ILE A 102 -2.42 15.11 0.18
C ILE A 102 -3.13 14.49 1.39
N ALA A 103 -2.39 13.89 2.33
CA ALA A 103 -2.97 13.29 3.53
C ALA A 103 -3.72 14.34 4.37
N ALA A 104 -3.13 15.51 4.58
CA ALA A 104 -3.78 16.61 5.31
C ALA A 104 -5.05 17.09 4.60
N LEU A 105 -5.03 17.20 3.27
CA LEU A 105 -6.21 17.57 2.48
C LEU A 105 -7.32 16.52 2.63
N LEU A 106 -7.01 15.23 2.47
CA LEU A 106 -7.99 14.15 2.62
C LEU A 106 -8.57 14.11 4.03
N THR A 107 -7.73 14.26 5.06
CA THR A 107 -8.17 14.37 6.46
C THR A 107 -9.06 15.59 6.67
N ALA A 108 -8.70 16.77 6.16
CA ALA A 108 -9.51 17.97 6.30
C ALA A 108 -10.89 17.83 5.61
N VAL A 109 -10.91 17.26 4.41
CA VAL A 109 -12.16 16.98 3.68
C VAL A 109 -13.02 15.97 4.45
N ALA A 110 -12.43 14.89 4.96
CA ALA A 110 -13.15 13.90 5.75
C ALA A 110 -13.69 14.47 7.08
N LEU A 111 -12.94 15.35 7.74
CA LEU A 111 -13.41 16.05 8.94
C LEU A 111 -14.58 16.99 8.62
N GLY A 112 -14.48 17.77 7.54
CA GLY A 112 -15.55 18.64 7.06
C GLY A 112 -16.81 17.87 6.65
N ALA A 113 -16.65 16.68 6.07
CA ALA A 113 -17.74 15.79 5.67
C ALA A 113 -18.14 14.78 6.77
N SER A 114 -17.62 14.89 7.99
CA SER A 114 -17.72 13.83 9.01
C SER A 114 -19.15 13.45 9.41
N GLN A 115 -20.06 14.42 9.48
CA GLN A 115 -21.48 14.15 9.78
C GLN A 115 -22.15 13.32 8.68
N TRP A 116 -21.94 13.70 7.42
CA TRP A 116 -22.47 12.96 6.27
C TRP A 116 -21.84 11.57 6.14
N LEU A 117 -20.51 11.49 6.28
CA LEU A 117 -19.79 10.20 6.28
C LEU A 117 -20.34 9.26 7.37
N THR A 118 -20.57 9.80 8.57
CA THR A 118 -21.06 8.99 9.69
C THR A 118 -22.51 8.57 9.47
N ASN A 119 -23.42 9.51 9.22
CA ASN A 119 -24.86 9.26 9.23
C ASN A 119 -25.33 8.53 7.96
N ASP A 120 -24.83 8.94 6.79
CA ASP A 120 -25.32 8.44 5.49
C ASP A 120 -24.43 7.33 4.93
N MET A 121 -23.10 7.45 5.05
CA MET A 121 -22.16 6.50 4.43
C MET A 121 -21.83 5.30 5.33
N PHE A 122 -21.72 5.53 6.64
CA PHE A 122 -21.34 4.53 7.64
C PHE A 122 -22.45 4.22 8.64
N GLU A 123 -23.71 4.51 8.31
CA GLU A 123 -24.91 4.06 9.06
C GLU A 123 -24.92 4.42 10.55
N GLY A 124 -24.38 5.60 10.90
CA GLY A 124 -24.29 6.11 12.26
C GLY A 124 -23.03 5.68 13.03
N TYR A 125 -22.17 4.84 12.44
CA TYR A 125 -20.96 4.35 13.13
C TYR A 125 -19.80 5.35 13.02
N GLY A 126 -19.77 6.36 13.90
CA GLY A 126 -18.74 7.42 13.89
C GLY A 126 -17.30 6.90 14.03
N ILE A 127 -17.10 5.74 14.68
CA ILE A 127 -15.79 5.09 14.78
C ILE A 127 -15.22 4.69 13.40
N VAL A 128 -16.10 4.40 12.43
CA VAL A 128 -15.71 4.03 11.06
C VAL A 128 -15.19 5.26 10.30
N THR A 129 -15.77 6.44 10.55
CA THR A 129 -15.25 7.72 10.04
C THR A 129 -13.86 8.01 10.59
N VAL A 130 -13.64 7.78 11.89
CA VAL A 130 -12.31 7.91 12.51
C VAL A 130 -11.33 6.91 11.88
N ALA A 131 -11.74 5.66 11.65
CA ALA A 131 -10.91 4.65 11.00
C ALA A 131 -10.50 5.05 9.57
N LEU A 132 -11.39 5.70 8.79
CA LEU A 132 -11.03 6.24 7.47
C LEU A 132 -9.93 7.30 7.56
N ILE A 133 -10.06 8.24 8.51
CA ILE A 133 -9.08 9.32 8.71
C ILE A 133 -7.72 8.74 9.14
N LEU A 134 -7.72 7.79 10.09
CA LEU A 134 -6.51 7.08 10.50
C LEU A 134 -5.90 6.31 9.33
N GLY A 135 -6.73 5.75 8.45
CA GLY A 135 -6.32 5.12 7.20
C GLY A 135 -5.46 6.06 6.34
N PHE A 136 -5.89 7.29 6.08
CA PHE A 136 -5.07 8.23 5.31
C PHE A 136 -3.70 8.47 5.94
N CYS A 137 -3.64 8.64 7.26
CA CYS A 137 -2.40 8.86 8.00
C CYS A 137 -1.47 7.63 7.98
N ALA A 138 -2.04 6.42 8.04
CA ALA A 138 -1.28 5.17 8.06
C ALA A 138 -0.78 4.75 6.67
N TYR A 139 -1.61 4.90 5.63
CA TYR A 139 -1.25 4.46 4.28
C TYR A 139 -0.36 5.47 3.54
N ALA A 140 -0.42 6.76 3.87
CA ALA A 140 0.48 7.77 3.31
C ALA A 140 1.98 7.39 3.40
N PRO A 141 2.56 7.12 4.59
CA PRO A 141 3.95 6.70 4.70
C PRO A 141 4.20 5.31 4.09
N MET A 142 3.20 4.42 4.08
CA MET A 142 3.32 3.10 3.46
C MET A 142 3.55 3.21 1.95
N HIS A 143 2.76 4.01 1.24
CA HIS A 143 2.93 4.24 -0.20
C HIS A 143 4.27 4.91 -0.54
N VAL A 144 4.74 5.84 0.31
CA VAL A 144 6.09 6.41 0.18
C VAL A 144 7.15 5.33 0.36
N ALA A 145 7.01 4.47 1.37
CA ALA A 145 7.95 3.37 1.63
C ALA A 145 8.01 2.39 0.44
N ARG A 146 6.88 2.07 -0.17
CA ARG A 146 6.81 1.25 -1.39
C ARG A 146 7.46 1.95 -2.59
N GLY A 147 7.26 3.25 -2.76
CA GLY A 147 7.92 4.05 -3.80
C GLY A 147 9.44 4.07 -3.63
N ILE A 148 9.93 4.21 -2.39
CA ILE A 148 11.36 4.12 -2.07
C ILE A 148 11.90 2.72 -2.34
N ALA A 149 11.18 1.67 -1.92
CA ALA A 149 11.61 0.29 -2.10
C ALA A 149 11.73 -0.06 -3.59
N SER A 150 10.69 0.18 -4.39
CA SER A 150 10.70 -0.06 -5.85
C SER A 150 11.75 0.80 -6.56
N GLY A 151 11.81 2.09 -6.24
CA GLY A 151 12.77 3.04 -6.80
C GLY A 151 14.23 2.80 -6.39
N SER A 152 14.49 1.94 -5.40
CA SER A 152 15.84 1.51 -4.98
C SER A 152 16.17 0.07 -5.38
N GLY A 153 15.27 -0.63 -6.10
CA GLY A 153 15.46 -2.04 -6.49
C GLY A 153 15.21 -3.04 -5.35
N ARG A 154 14.65 -2.60 -4.22
CA ARG A 154 14.39 -3.42 -3.03
C ARG A 154 13.01 -4.09 -3.11
N PHE A 155 12.78 -4.89 -4.15
CA PHE A 155 11.48 -5.50 -4.41
C PHE A 155 11.02 -6.49 -3.34
N THR A 156 11.95 -7.14 -2.62
CA THR A 156 11.61 -7.96 -1.44
C THR A 156 10.97 -7.13 -0.34
N ALA A 157 11.49 -5.93 -0.05
CA ALA A 157 10.90 -5.04 0.93
C ALA A 157 9.51 -4.57 0.49
N TYR A 158 9.33 -4.30 -0.80
CA TYR A 158 8.02 -3.98 -1.38
C TYR A 158 7.01 -5.13 -1.16
N GLY A 159 7.41 -6.37 -1.47
CA GLY A 159 6.59 -7.56 -1.25
C GLY A 159 6.23 -7.78 0.22
N ILE A 160 7.19 -7.60 1.13
CA ILE A 160 6.96 -7.67 2.58
C ILE A 160 5.93 -6.64 3.04
N ILE A 161 6.02 -5.38 2.57
CA ILE A 161 5.05 -4.34 2.93
C ILE A 161 3.63 -4.78 2.53
N MET A 162 3.43 -5.33 1.33
CA MET A 162 2.11 -5.81 0.90
C MET A 162 1.59 -6.99 1.73
N GLY A 163 2.47 -7.95 2.03
CA GLY A 163 2.11 -9.11 2.85
C GLY A 163 1.75 -8.72 4.27
N VAL A 164 2.55 -7.85 4.91
CA VAL A 164 2.31 -7.35 6.27
C VAL A 164 1.03 -6.51 6.32
N ASP A 165 0.80 -5.62 5.36
CA ASP A 165 -0.44 -4.83 5.28
C ASP A 165 -1.69 -5.73 5.24
N GLY A 166 -1.67 -6.76 4.39
CA GLY A 166 -2.72 -7.76 4.34
C GLY A 166 -2.92 -8.47 5.68
N LEU A 167 -1.84 -9.01 6.25
CA LEU A 167 -1.89 -9.78 7.50
C LEU A 167 -2.33 -8.93 8.70
N MET A 168 -1.95 -7.65 8.78
CA MET A 168 -2.37 -6.77 9.86
C MET A 168 -3.89 -6.61 9.89
N ARG A 169 -4.56 -6.54 8.74
CA ARG A 169 -6.03 -6.41 8.67
C ARG A 169 -6.75 -7.63 9.22
N THR A 170 -6.22 -8.83 9.00
CA THR A 170 -6.82 -10.08 9.48
C THR A 170 -6.40 -10.41 10.91
N GLY A 171 -5.11 -10.24 11.23
CA GLY A 171 -4.53 -10.63 12.52
C GLY A 171 -5.06 -9.82 13.69
N THR A 172 -5.53 -8.58 13.48
CA THR A 172 -6.19 -7.80 14.54
C THR A 172 -7.63 -8.22 14.81
N CYS A 173 -8.22 -9.08 13.96
CA CYS A 173 -9.60 -9.54 14.09
C CYS A 173 -9.73 -10.91 14.77
N ILE A 174 -8.61 -11.62 14.98
CA ILE A 174 -8.54 -12.95 15.60
C ILE A 174 -7.85 -12.80 16.96
#